data_AF-A0A5J4QEC4-F1
#
_entry.id   AF-A0A5J4QEC4-F1
#
_cell.length_a   1.000
_cell.length_b   1.000
_cell.length_c   1.000
_cell.angle_alpha   90.00
_cell.angle_beta   90.00
_cell.angle_gamma   90.00
#
_symmetry.space_group_name_H-M   'P 1'
#
loop_
_entity.id
_entity.type
_entity.pdbx_description
1 polymer ?
#
loop_
_entity_poly.entity_id
_entity_poly.type
_entity_poly.pdbx_seq_one_letter_code
_entity_poly.pdbx_strand_id
1 'polypeptide(L)'
;VNADAYQQLVFIIVYDPSVLMLDYEFTITQFDQMNETELKYNGKDIELTLENQKEYIKRLIKQKLTFNIGRQLHKIQKGFQELLLY
;
A
#
# COMPACT_ATOMS: atom_id res chain seq x y z
N VAL A 1 -6.85 9.04 9.85
CA VAL A 1 -6.66 8.18 8.65
C VAL A 1 -6.84 6.71 9.01
N ASN A 2 -6.03 6.08 9.88
CA ASN A 2 -6.40 4.84 10.62
C ASN A 2 -5.30 4.54 11.65
N ALA A 3 -5.63 4.34 12.93
CA ALA A 3 -4.62 4.08 13.97
C ALA A 3 -3.97 2.70 13.81
N ASP A 4 -4.74 1.71 13.41
CA ASP A 4 -4.28 0.33 13.20
C ASP A 4 -3.25 0.23 12.08
N ALA A 5 -3.51 0.87 10.93
CA ALA A 5 -2.57 0.93 9.82
C ALA A 5 -1.25 1.63 10.20
N TYR A 6 -1.31 2.63 11.08
CA TYR A 6 -0.11 3.31 11.58
C TYR A 6 0.69 2.38 12.49
N GLN A 7 0.04 1.64 13.39
CA GLN A 7 0.70 0.67 14.26
C GLN A 7 1.38 -0.45 13.47
N GLN A 8 0.72 -0.98 12.41
CA GLN A 8 1.32 -1.95 11.49
C GLN A 8 2.60 -1.40 10.84
N LEU A 9 2.57 -0.16 10.36
CA LEU A 9 3.73 0.47 9.73
C LEU A 9 4.88 0.69 10.72
N VAL A 10 4.58 1.17 11.94
CA VAL A 10 5.57 1.36 13.00
C VAL A 10 6.20 0.03 13.36
N PHE A 11 5.42 -1.04 13.46
CA PHE A 11 5.92 -2.38 13.75
C PHE A 11 6.92 -2.84 12.68
N ILE A 12 6.57 -2.70 11.40
CA ILE A 12 7.46 -3.08 10.29
C ILE A 12 8.73 -2.23 10.27
N ILE A 13 8.68 -0.96 10.70
CA ILE A 13 9.84 -0.06 10.74
C ILE A 13 10.77 -0.37 11.91
N VAL A 14 10.20 -0.66 13.08
CA VAL A 14 10.95 -0.79 14.35
C VAL A 14 11.58 -2.18 14.48
N TYR A 15 10.94 -3.21 13.95
CA TYR A 15 11.42 -4.59 14.02
C TYR A 15 12.14 -5.01 12.75
N ASP A 16 13.12 -5.90 12.89
CA ASP A 16 13.83 -6.48 11.76
C ASP A 16 12.84 -7.30 10.90
N PRO A 17 12.65 -6.94 9.62
CA PRO A 17 11.63 -7.55 8.77
C PRO A 17 11.91 -9.03 8.46
N SER A 18 13.17 -9.47 8.54
CA SER A 18 13.56 -10.86 8.29
C SER A 18 12.99 -11.80 9.37
N VAL A 19 12.71 -11.28 10.58
CA VAL A 19 12.06 -12.04 11.66
C VAL A 19 10.54 -12.06 11.50
N LEU A 20 9.99 -11.13 10.71
CA LEU A 20 8.54 -11.01 10.53
C LEU A 20 7.98 -11.98 9.48
N MET A 21 8.84 -12.63 8.69
CA MET A 21 8.46 -13.56 7.59
C MET A 21 7.37 -12.97 6.69
N LEU A 22 7.53 -11.68 6.36
CA LEU A 22 6.62 -10.97 5.47
C LEU A 22 7.13 -11.04 4.03
N ASP A 23 6.21 -11.03 3.08
CA ASP A 23 6.48 -10.85 1.66
C ASP A 23 5.77 -9.57 1.17
N TYR A 24 5.68 -9.38 -0.15
CA TYR A 24 4.99 -8.24 -0.75
C TYR A 24 3.50 -8.49 -1.02
N GLU A 25 2.90 -9.54 -0.45
CA GLU A 25 1.47 -9.80 -0.47
C GLU A 25 0.78 -9.15 0.75
N PHE A 26 -0.48 -8.76 0.57
CA PHE A 26 -1.31 -8.26 1.67
C PHE A 26 -2.78 -8.55 1.41
N THR A 27 -3.53 -8.72 2.49
CA THR A 27 -4.97 -8.95 2.43
C THR A 27 -5.72 -7.62 2.50
N ILE A 28 -6.69 -7.48 1.61
CA ILE A 28 -7.64 -6.39 1.57
C ILE A 28 -9.01 -6.93 1.88
N THR A 29 -9.69 -6.36 2.86
CA THR A 29 -11.10 -6.65 3.11
C THR A 29 -11.97 -5.59 2.43
N GLN A 30 -12.81 -6.01 1.48
CA GLN A 30 -13.81 -5.18 0.81
C GLN A 30 -15.15 -5.90 0.84
N PHE A 31 -16.22 -5.24 1.29
CA PHE A 31 -17.57 -5.80 1.33
C PHE A 31 -17.62 -7.21 1.99
N ASP A 32 -16.93 -7.35 3.12
CA ASP A 32 -16.75 -8.61 3.86
C ASP A 32 -16.04 -9.74 3.09
N GLN A 33 -15.46 -9.44 1.93
CA GLN A 33 -14.61 -10.35 1.17
C GLN A 33 -13.14 -10.01 1.39
N MET A 34 -12.35 -11.01 1.75
CA MET A 34 -10.89 -10.91 1.81
C MET A 34 -10.30 -11.25 0.44
N ASN A 35 -9.52 -10.33 -0.11
CA ASN A 35 -8.78 -10.50 -1.35
C ASN A 35 -7.29 -10.33 -1.07
N GLU A 36 -6.48 -11.28 -1.54
CA GLU A 36 -5.03 -11.16 -1.52
C GLU A 36 -4.58 -10.34 -2.73
N THR A 37 -3.62 -9.45 -2.53
CA THR A 37 -3.08 -8.60 -3.58
C THR A 37 -1.60 -8.40 -3.36
N GLU A 38 -0.83 -8.42 -4.46
CA GLU A 38 0.60 -8.18 -4.43
C GLU A 38 0.92 -6.67 -4.61
N LEU A 39 1.85 -6.13 -3.82
CA LEU A 39 2.34 -4.74 -3.91
C LEU A 39 3.24 -4.50 -5.14
N LYS A 40 3.77 -5.58 -5.71
CA LYS A 40 4.58 -5.59 -6.94
C LYS A 40 4.47 -6.97 -7.61
N TYR A 41 4.89 -7.05 -8.86
CA TYR A 41 4.91 -8.30 -9.62
C TYR A 41 5.72 -9.39 -8.90
N ASN A 42 5.13 -10.58 -8.75
CA ASN A 42 5.67 -11.72 -8.00
C ASN A 42 5.96 -11.34 -6.54
N GLY A 43 5.09 -10.53 -5.93
CA GLY A 43 5.31 -9.99 -4.60
C GLY A 43 5.41 -11.06 -3.51
N LYS A 44 4.61 -12.12 -3.63
CA LYS A 44 4.61 -13.29 -2.72
C LYS A 44 5.95 -14.06 -2.70
N ASP A 45 6.71 -14.02 -3.79
CA ASP A 45 7.98 -14.73 -3.91
C ASP A 45 9.16 -13.86 -3.43
N ILE A 46 8.89 -12.66 -2.93
CA ILE A 46 9.89 -11.67 -2.55
C ILE A 46 9.80 -11.44 -1.04
N GLU A 47 10.72 -12.06 -0.32
CA GLU A 47 10.86 -11.89 1.12
C GLU A 47 11.24 -10.44 1.48
N LEU A 48 10.62 -9.94 2.56
CA LEU A 48 10.91 -8.64 3.12
C LEU A 48 12.22 -8.69 3.93
N THR A 49 13.18 -7.87 3.52
CA THR A 49 14.48 -7.73 4.17
C THR A 49 14.73 -6.26 4.53
N LEU A 50 15.73 -5.99 5.36
CA LEU A 50 16.11 -4.61 5.70
C LEU A 50 16.41 -3.75 4.46
N GLU A 51 16.99 -4.35 3.41
CA GLU A 51 17.36 -3.65 2.18
C GLU A 51 16.14 -3.17 1.39
N ASN A 52 15.06 -3.96 1.38
CA ASN A 52 13.87 -3.69 0.60
C ASN A 52 12.69 -3.12 1.44
N GLN A 53 12.83 -3.10 2.77
CA GLN A 53 11.86 -2.59 3.75
C GLN A 53 11.30 -1.21 3.40
N LYS A 54 12.18 -0.27 3.02
CA LYS A 54 11.78 1.10 2.66
C LYS A 54 10.90 1.13 1.40
N GLU A 55 11.20 0.28 0.43
CA GLU A 55 10.41 0.15 -0.79
C GLU A 55 9.02 -0.42 -0.47
N TYR A 56 8.98 -1.49 0.34
CA TYR A 56 7.74 -2.11 0.80
C TYR A 56 6.83 -1.11 1.51
N ILE A 57 7.33 -0.38 2.50
CA ILE A 57 6.58 0.62 3.25
C ILE A 57 5.99 1.68 2.31
N LYS A 58 6.79 2.18 1.38
CA LYS A 58 6.34 3.19 0.40
C LYS A 58 5.19 2.66 -0.46
N ARG A 59 5.27 1.40 -0.91
CA ARG A 59 4.22 0.75 -1.71
C ARG A 59 2.96 0.52 -0.88
N LEU A 60 3.10 0.02 0.34
CA LEU A 60 1.99 -0.22 1.25
C LEU A 60 1.24 1.07 1.59
N ILE A 61 1.95 2.16 1.88
CA ILE A 61 1.35 3.48 2.11
C ILE A 61 0.60 3.96 0.87
N LYS A 62 1.25 3.90 -0.31
CA LYS A 62 0.61 4.30 -1.57
C LYS A 62 -0.68 3.51 -1.78
N GLN A 63 -0.62 2.19 -1.62
CA GLN A 63 -1.77 1.33 -1.76
C GLN A 63 -2.88 1.70 -0.78
N LYS A 64 -2.62 1.73 0.54
CA LYS A 64 -3.65 2.07 1.54
C LYS A 64 -4.28 3.46 1.29
N LEU A 65 -3.52 4.43 0.77
CA LEU A 65 -4.04 5.76 0.45
C LEU A 65 -4.82 5.80 -0.86
N THR A 66 -4.42 5.07 -1.90
CA THR A 66 -5.05 5.18 -3.23
C THR A 66 -6.08 4.11 -3.53
N PHE A 67 -6.10 2.99 -2.80
CA PHE A 67 -6.83 1.79 -3.16
C PHE A 67 -8.32 2.02 -3.43
N ASN A 68 -9.02 2.77 -2.55
CA ASN A 68 -10.45 3.02 -2.70
C ASN A 68 -10.78 4.35 -3.41
N ILE A 69 -9.79 5.22 -3.63
CA ILE A 69 -10.02 6.61 -4.08
C ILE A 69 -9.32 6.94 -5.40
N GLY A 70 -8.49 6.06 -5.95
CA GLY A 70 -7.67 6.34 -7.13
C GLY A 70 -8.49 6.78 -8.34
N ARG A 71 -9.63 6.14 -8.57
CA ARG A 71 -10.54 6.49 -9.67
C ARG A 71 -11.21 7.86 -9.47
N GLN A 72 -11.62 8.16 -8.24
CA GLN A 72 -12.24 9.43 -7.87
C GLN A 72 -11.22 10.56 -7.97
N LEU A 73 -10.02 10.37 -7.42
CA LEU A 73 -8.90 11.30 -7.52
C LEU A 73 -8.53 11.59 -8.98
N HIS A 74 -8.47 10.56 -9.83
CA HIS A 74 -8.17 10.76 -11.25
C HIS A 74 -9.25 11.62 -11.95
N LYS A 75 -10.53 11.38 -11.67
CA LYS A 75 -11.62 12.21 -12.21
C LYS A 75 -11.53 13.67 -11.73
N ILE A 76 -11.21 13.88 -10.45
CA ILE A 76 -11.01 15.21 -9.88
C ILE A 76 -9.84 15.91 -10.58
N GLN A 77 -8.68 15.24 -10.70
CA GLN A 77 -7.51 15.78 -11.40
C GLN A 77 -7.83 16.16 -12.84
N LYS A 78 -8.57 15.32 -13.57
CA LYS A 78 -8.99 15.61 -14.94
C LYS A 78 -9.86 16.87 -15.01
N GLY A 79 -10.87 17.00 -14.15
CA GLY A 79 -11.72 18.20 -14.10
C GLY A 79 -10.94 19.47 -13.73
N PHE A 80 -9.97 19.38 -12.82
CA PHE A 80 -9.08 20.50 -12.50
C PHE A 80 -8.18 20.90 -13.67
N GLN A 81 -7.61 19.94 -14.39
CA GLN A 81 -6.77 20.21 -15.57
C GLN A 81 -7.55 20.87 -16.69
N GLU A 82 -8.80 20.46 -16.91
CA GLU A 82 -9.70 21.07 -17.90
C GLU A 82 -10.00 22.55 -17.58
N LEU A 83 -10.03 22.93 -16.29
CA LEU A 83 -10.24 24.32 -15.86
C LEU A 83 -8.98 25.19 -15.88
N LEU A 84 -7.81 24.60 -15.61
CA LEU A 84 -6.52 25.33 -15.55
C LEU A 84 -5.88 25.54 -16.93
N LEU A 85 -6.30 24.77 -17.94
CA LEU A 85 -5.86 24.90 -19.33
C LEU A 85 -6.72 25.88 -20.15
N TYR A 86 -7.61 26.62 -19.48
CA TYR A 86 -8.39 27.74 -20.02
C TYR A 86 -7.97 29.04 -19.33
#